data_AF-A0A6C0BSB9-F1
#
_entry.id   AF-A0A6C0BSB9-F1
#
_cell.length_a   1.000
_cell.length_b   1.000
_cell.length_c   1.000
_cell.angle_alpha   90.00
_cell.angle_beta   90.00
_cell.angle_gamma   90.00
#
_symmetry.space_group_name_H-M   'P 1'
#
loop_
_entity.id
_entity.type
_entity.pdbx_description
1 polymer ?
#
loop_
_entity_poly.entity_id
_entity_poly.type
_entity_poly.pdbx_seq_one_letter_code
_entity_poly.pdbx_strand_id
1 'polypeptide(L)'
;MINSNSISKILTNVVQPNMKIILLLSVIFILLIQYLDNKIIIACGLIFTIMINYGDILKTFETIHKNESKNEKVIENNKRTKKEIYFDEGLDKIIKKLHKYRKYNQNSHDEGYKYIKMFSYIIHDLERDDISHPRQYFENAELYLTKSLNNYQSISISVPEENFNNALKYNKFESTKLGNRIGKLCKKLHKHCFYLLFNLSKRFNKDWIENPDIYKNEITINHQNVKPIHSLNFNWDYY
;
A
#
# COMPACT_ATOMS: atom_id res chain seq x y z
N MET A 1 -22.81 60.77 -29.68
CA MET A 1 -23.09 59.91 -28.51
C MET A 1 -23.64 58.60 -29.03
N ILE A 2 -22.80 57.56 -29.13
CA ILE A 2 -23.25 56.22 -29.53
C ILE A 2 -23.80 55.56 -28.27
N ASN A 3 -25.10 55.23 -28.27
CA ASN A 3 -25.80 54.66 -27.13
C ASN A 3 -25.15 53.31 -26.74
N SER A 4 -24.77 53.16 -25.47
CA SER A 4 -24.24 51.91 -24.91
C SER A 4 -25.19 50.72 -25.11
N ASN A 5 -26.50 50.98 -25.14
CA ASN A 5 -27.54 49.98 -25.38
C ASN A 5 -27.62 49.47 -26.83
N SER A 6 -27.16 50.26 -27.81
CA SER A 6 -27.06 49.81 -29.21
C SER A 6 -25.81 48.96 -29.43
N ILE A 7 -24.71 49.28 -28.76
CA ILE A 7 -23.47 48.49 -28.81
C ILE A 7 -23.68 47.12 -28.14
N SER A 8 -24.37 47.06 -27.00
CA SER A 8 -24.67 45.80 -26.32
C SER A 8 -25.57 44.87 -27.13
N LYS A 9 -26.59 45.40 -27.83
CA LYS A 9 -27.46 44.62 -28.73
C LYS A 9 -26.72 44.07 -29.97
N ILE A 10 -25.78 44.83 -30.52
CA ILE A 10 -24.94 44.37 -31.62
C ILE A 10 -23.99 43.27 -31.13
N LEU A 11 -23.39 43.44 -29.96
CA LEU A 11 -22.55 42.41 -29.32
C LEU A 11 -23.32 41.11 -29.06
N THR A 12 -24.56 41.17 -28.54
CA THR A 12 -25.35 39.96 -28.29
C THR A 12 -25.79 39.25 -29.57
N ASN A 13 -26.04 39.99 -30.67
CA ASN A 13 -26.39 39.41 -31.97
C ASN A 13 -25.19 38.87 -32.76
N VAL A 14 -23.98 39.36 -32.46
CA VAL A 14 -22.72 38.82 -33.01
C VAL A 14 -22.26 37.58 -32.24
N VAL A 15 -22.55 37.52 -30.93
CA VAL A 15 -22.21 36.39 -30.05
C VAL A 15 -23.16 35.20 -30.23
N GLN A 16 -24.39 35.41 -30.72
CA GLN A 16 -25.22 34.30 -31.19
C GLN A 16 -24.82 33.89 -32.62
N PRO A 17 -24.49 32.62 -32.88
CA PRO A 17 -24.03 32.15 -34.17
C PRO A 17 -25.18 32.17 -35.19
N ASN A 18 -25.41 33.33 -35.81
CA ASN A 18 -26.30 33.41 -36.95
C ASN A 18 -25.53 32.81 -38.14
N MET A 19 -25.99 31.68 -38.69
CA MET A 19 -25.28 30.92 -39.73
C MET A 19 -24.83 31.78 -40.93
N LYS A 20 -25.59 32.83 -41.24
CA LYS A 20 -25.27 33.81 -42.30
C LYS A 20 -24.06 34.68 -41.96
N ILE A 21 -23.88 35.06 -40.69
CA ILE A 21 -22.74 35.87 -40.22
C ILE A 21 -21.47 35.03 -40.18
N ILE A 22 -21.56 33.77 -39.77
CA ILE A 22 -20.42 32.83 -39.79
C ILE A 22 -19.93 32.60 -41.23
N LEU A 23 -20.86 32.42 -42.17
CA LEU A 23 -20.52 32.21 -43.57
C LEU A 23 -19.89 33.46 -44.21
N LEU A 24 -20.35 34.66 -43.83
CA LEU A 24 -19.74 35.91 -44.28
C LEU A 24 -18.33 36.12 -43.70
N LEU A 25 -18.15 35.82 -42.40
CA LEU A 25 -16.83 35.85 -41.74
C LEU A 25 -15.86 34.83 -42.32
N SER A 26 -16.32 33.63 -42.68
CA SER A 26 -15.45 32.60 -43.26
C SER A 26 -14.97 32.98 -44.66
N VAL A 27 -15.83 33.59 -45.49
CA VAL A 27 -15.42 34.11 -46.81
C VAL A 27 -14.38 35.23 -46.67
N ILE A 28 -14.58 36.17 -45.73
CA ILE A 28 -13.62 37.24 -45.44
C ILE A 28 -12.28 36.65 -44.94
N PHE A 29 -12.35 35.62 -44.08
CA PHE A 29 -11.15 34.94 -43.57
C PHE A 29 -10.37 34.21 -44.66
N ILE A 30 -11.05 33.55 -45.61
CA ILE A 30 -10.42 32.89 -46.76
C ILE A 30 -9.69 33.91 -47.65
N LEU A 31 -10.27 35.10 -47.84
CA LEU A 31 -9.62 36.17 -48.60
C LEU A 31 -8.39 36.74 -47.88
N LEU A 32 -8.42 36.80 -46.53
CA LEU A 32 -7.31 37.31 -45.72
C LEU A 32 -6.17 36.31 -45.53
N ILE A 33 -6.41 35.00 -45.67
CA ILE A 33 -5.38 33.94 -45.53
C ILE A 33 -4.20 34.15 -46.49
N GLN A 34 -4.42 34.73 -47.67
CA GLN A 34 -3.36 34.97 -48.65
C GLN A 34 -2.32 36.01 -48.19
N TYR A 35 -2.65 36.82 -47.19
CA TYR A 35 -1.84 37.94 -46.71
C TYR A 35 -1.27 37.72 -45.30
N LEU A 36 -1.53 36.57 -44.67
CA LEU A 36 -1.17 36.31 -43.28
C LEU A 36 -0.06 35.27 -43.15
N ASP A 37 0.85 35.50 -42.21
CA ASP A 37 1.87 34.52 -41.84
C ASP A 37 1.24 33.24 -41.27
N ASN A 38 1.85 32.08 -41.56
CA ASN A 38 1.36 30.76 -41.14
C ASN A 38 1.05 30.65 -39.64
N LYS A 39 1.82 31.33 -38.77
CA LYS A 39 1.60 31.32 -37.32
C LYS A 39 0.27 32.00 -36.93
N ILE A 40 -0.10 33.06 -37.65
CA ILE A 40 -1.33 33.82 -37.39
C ILE A 40 -2.55 33.02 -37.87
N ILE A 41 -2.42 32.34 -39.01
CA ILE A 41 -3.47 31.46 -39.54
C ILE A 41 -3.81 30.34 -38.54
N ILE A 42 -2.79 29.69 -37.98
CA ILE A 42 -2.98 28.62 -36.97
C ILE A 42 -3.65 29.16 -35.70
N ALA A 43 -3.22 30.33 -35.21
CA ALA A 43 -3.81 30.96 -34.03
C ALA A 43 -5.29 31.32 -34.24
N CYS A 44 -5.63 31.88 -35.42
CA CYS A 44 -7.02 32.17 -35.77
C CYS A 44 -7.87 30.90 -35.93
N GLY A 45 -7.31 29.83 -36.50
CA GLY A 45 -8.00 28.53 -36.62
C GLY A 45 -8.34 27.92 -35.26
N LEU A 46 -7.44 28.02 -34.28
CA LEU A 46 -7.69 27.57 -32.91
C LEU A 46 -8.83 28.36 -32.25
N ILE A 47 -8.79 29.69 -32.36
CA ILE A 47 -9.84 30.56 -31.80
C ILE A 47 -11.20 30.26 -32.46
N PHE A 48 -11.21 30.06 -33.77
CA PHE A 48 -12.44 29.73 -34.51
C PHE A 48 -13.01 28.36 -34.11
N THR A 49 -12.15 27.37 -33.88
CA THR A 49 -12.56 26.05 -33.40
C THR A 49 -13.18 26.12 -31.99
N ILE A 50 -12.60 26.93 -31.11
CA ILE A 50 -13.14 27.19 -29.77
C ILE A 50 -14.50 27.90 -29.86
N MET A 51 -14.66 28.85 -30.79
CA MET A 51 -15.93 29.55 -31.00
C MET A 51 -17.04 28.64 -31.53
N ILE A 52 -16.76 27.79 -32.52
CA ILE A 52 -17.75 26.85 -33.06
C ILE A 52 -18.22 25.88 -31.98
N ASN A 53 -17.28 25.32 -31.23
CA ASN A 53 -17.56 24.30 -30.24
C ASN A 53 -17.89 24.88 -28.84
N TYR A 54 -18.07 26.20 -28.73
CA TYR A 54 -18.27 26.90 -27.46
C TYR A 54 -19.43 26.32 -26.66
N GLY A 55 -20.56 26.04 -27.32
CA GLY A 55 -21.76 25.50 -26.67
C GLY A 55 -21.57 24.08 -26.12
N ASP A 56 -20.80 23.24 -26.82
CA ASP A 56 -20.51 21.89 -26.37
C ASP A 56 -19.48 21.90 -25.25
N ILE A 57 -18.42 22.72 -25.37
CA ILE A 57 -17.42 22.94 -24.31
C ILE A 57 -18.10 23.36 -23.00
N LEU A 58 -19.05 24.30 -23.07
CA LEU A 58 -19.80 24.76 -21.89
C LEU A 58 -20.63 23.65 -21.24
N LYS A 59 -21.31 22.83 -22.05
CA LYS A 59 -22.04 21.65 -21.56
C LYS A 59 -21.12 20.61 -20.94
N THR A 60 -19.91 20.41 -21.47
CA THR A 60 -18.91 19.52 -20.86
C THR A 60 -18.45 20.06 -19.51
N PHE A 61 -18.20 21.37 -19.41
CA PHE A 61 -17.86 21.99 -18.12
C PHE A 61 -19.00 21.90 -17.10
N GLU A 62 -20.26 22.11 -17.52
CA GLU A 62 -21.42 21.94 -16.65
C GLU A 62 -21.61 20.48 -16.20
N THR A 63 -21.38 19.50 -17.08
CA THR A 63 -21.47 18.07 -16.70
C THR A 63 -20.34 17.65 -15.76
N ILE A 64 -19.12 18.13 -15.97
CA ILE A 64 -17.98 17.93 -15.06
C ILE A 64 -18.29 18.52 -13.69
N HIS A 65 -18.75 19.77 -13.65
CA HIS A 65 -19.06 20.46 -12.39
C HIS A 65 -20.25 19.82 -11.64
N LYS A 66 -21.23 19.28 -12.37
CA LYS A 66 -22.38 18.56 -11.80
C LYS A 66 -21.97 17.19 -11.24
N ASN A 67 -21.03 16.50 -11.88
CA ASN A 67 -20.48 15.22 -11.41
C ASN A 67 -19.56 15.39 -10.19
N GLU A 68 -18.79 16.48 -10.10
CA GLU A 68 -17.96 16.78 -8.91
C GLU A 68 -18.80 17.11 -7.65
N SER A 69 -20.03 17.61 -7.82
CA SER A 69 -20.92 17.89 -6.67
C SER A 69 -21.43 16.62 -5.96
N LYS A 70 -21.42 15.47 -6.64
CA LYS A 70 -21.58 14.16 -6.02
C LYS A 70 -20.22 13.74 -5.48
N ASN A 71 -19.88 14.27 -4.32
CA ASN A 71 -18.87 13.65 -3.47
C ASN A 71 -19.38 12.25 -3.11
N GLU A 72 -19.03 11.23 -3.90
CA GLU A 72 -18.81 9.90 -3.37
C GLU A 72 -17.65 10.04 -2.39
N LYS A 73 -17.98 10.47 -1.17
CA LYS A 73 -17.09 10.24 -0.04
C LYS A 73 -16.97 8.73 0.04
N VAL A 74 -15.89 8.19 -0.50
CA VAL A 74 -15.36 6.92 -0.04
C VAL A 74 -15.10 7.15 1.44
N ILE A 75 -16.08 6.82 2.28
CA ILE A 75 -15.90 6.75 3.72
C ILE A 75 -15.02 5.53 3.92
N GLU A 76 -13.72 5.71 3.70
CA GLU A 76 -12.72 4.74 4.10
C GLU A 76 -12.82 4.69 5.62
N ASN A 77 -13.53 3.69 6.12
CA ASN A 77 -13.81 3.52 7.54
C ASN A 77 -12.53 3.00 8.22
N ASN A 78 -11.44 3.78 8.14
CA ASN A 78 -10.15 3.57 8.78
C ASN A 78 -10.23 3.79 10.31
N LYS A 79 -11.40 3.57 10.92
CA LYS A 79 -11.53 3.51 12.37
C LYS A 79 -10.76 2.26 12.82
N ARG A 80 -9.49 2.47 13.18
CA ARG A 80 -8.70 1.50 13.94
C ARG A 80 -9.36 1.33 15.31
N THR A 81 -10.37 0.47 15.38
CA THR A 81 -10.90 -0.01 16.65
C THR A 81 -9.72 -0.55 17.44
N LYS A 82 -9.47 -0.04 18.65
CA LYS A 82 -8.57 -0.67 19.61
C LYS A 82 -9.20 -2.01 20.01
N LYS A 83 -9.06 -3.02 19.16
CA LYS A 83 -9.44 -4.39 19.51
C LYS A 83 -8.47 -4.85 20.59
N GLU A 84 -9.00 -5.33 21.71
CA GLU A 84 -8.18 -6.01 22.70
C GLU A 84 -7.64 -7.29 22.06
N ILE A 85 -6.31 -7.46 22.10
CA ILE A 85 -5.67 -8.65 21.53
C ILE A 85 -5.58 -9.69 22.63
N TYR A 86 -6.24 -10.82 22.38
CA TYR A 86 -6.03 -12.03 23.14
C TYR A 86 -5.01 -12.87 22.37
N PHE A 87 -3.83 -13.05 22.97
CA PHE A 87 -2.86 -14.02 22.48
C PHE A 87 -3.27 -15.41 22.94
N ASP A 88 -2.99 -16.41 22.12
CA ASP A 88 -3.02 -17.79 22.59
C ASP A 88 -2.13 -17.96 23.83
N GLU A 89 -2.51 -18.86 24.73
CA GLU A 89 -1.81 -19.09 25.99
C GLU A 89 -0.34 -19.52 25.75
N GLY A 90 -0.08 -20.28 24.69
CA GLY A 90 1.25 -20.70 24.27
C GLY A 90 2.12 -19.52 23.87
N LEU A 91 1.59 -18.63 23.04
CA LEU A 91 2.26 -17.42 22.57
C LEU A 91 2.53 -16.44 23.73
N ASP A 92 1.53 -16.21 24.58
CA ASP A 92 1.65 -15.31 25.75
C ASP A 92 2.73 -15.78 26.74
N LYS A 93 2.81 -17.08 27.00
CA LYS A 93 3.89 -17.68 27.82
C LYS A 93 5.29 -17.41 27.26
N ILE A 94 5.44 -17.40 25.93
CA ILE A 94 6.73 -17.11 25.26
C ILE A 94 7.04 -15.61 25.36
N ILE A 95 6.08 -14.74 25.06
CA ILE A 95 6.24 -13.28 25.13
C ILE A 95 6.60 -12.84 26.55
N LYS A 96 5.91 -13.37 27.58
CA LYS A 96 6.22 -13.10 29.00
C LYS A 96 7.67 -13.47 29.35
N LYS A 97 8.22 -14.54 28.77
CA LYS A 97 9.63 -14.91 28.96
C LYS A 97 10.58 -13.96 28.24
N LEU A 98 10.24 -13.53 27.02
CA LEU A 98 11.00 -12.52 26.26
C LEU A 98 11.00 -11.16 26.97
N HIS A 99 9.92 -10.80 27.66
CA HIS A 99 9.80 -9.55 28.41
C HIS A 99 10.91 -9.34 29.46
N LYS A 100 11.42 -10.43 30.05
CA LYS A 100 12.54 -10.38 31.02
C LYS A 100 13.82 -9.77 30.44
N TYR A 101 13.96 -9.79 29.11
CA TYR A 101 15.13 -9.28 28.39
C TYR A 101 14.94 -7.85 27.87
N ARG A 102 13.77 -7.24 28.07
CA ARG A 102 13.48 -5.85 27.69
C ARG A 102 14.49 -4.85 28.24
N LYS A 103 15.01 -5.11 29.45
CA LYS A 103 16.01 -4.27 30.13
C LYS A 103 17.33 -4.11 29.37
N TYR A 104 17.67 -5.04 28.46
CA TYR A 104 18.92 -4.98 27.70
C TYR A 104 18.77 -4.17 26.41
N ASN A 105 17.57 -4.17 25.81
CA ASN A 105 17.26 -3.36 24.64
C ASN A 105 15.74 -3.14 24.56
N GLN A 106 15.31 -1.99 25.09
CA GLN A 106 13.89 -1.65 25.18
C GLN A 106 13.27 -1.42 23.80
N ASN A 107 13.96 -0.72 22.92
CA ASN A 107 13.47 -0.38 21.58
C ASN A 107 13.20 -1.64 20.76
N SER A 108 14.16 -2.56 20.71
CA SER A 108 14.00 -3.82 19.98
C SER A 108 12.92 -4.71 20.60
N HIS A 109 12.80 -4.75 21.93
CA HIS A 109 11.70 -5.47 22.58
C HIS A 109 10.32 -4.90 22.20
N ASP A 110 10.17 -3.57 22.28
CA ASP A 110 8.87 -2.91 22.09
C ASP A 110 8.43 -2.98 20.61
N GLU A 111 9.35 -2.82 19.66
CA GLU A 111 9.07 -3.08 18.22
C GLU A 111 8.80 -4.57 17.95
N GLY A 112 9.57 -5.48 18.55
CA GLY A 112 9.33 -6.93 18.43
C GLY A 112 7.91 -7.32 18.90
N TYR A 113 7.48 -6.78 20.03
CA TYR A 113 6.14 -7.00 20.59
C TYR A 113 5.03 -6.38 19.72
N LYS A 114 5.24 -5.17 19.21
CA LYS A 114 4.32 -4.50 18.27
C LYS A 114 4.12 -5.33 17.00
N TYR A 115 5.17 -5.90 16.44
CA TYR A 115 5.04 -6.78 15.27
C TYR A 115 4.36 -8.11 15.59
N ILE A 116 4.54 -8.69 16.79
CA ILE A 116 3.71 -9.84 17.21
C ILE A 116 2.23 -9.45 17.32
N LYS A 117 1.91 -8.27 17.84
CA LYS A 117 0.54 -7.78 17.87
C LYS A 117 -0.06 -7.69 16.46
N MET A 118 0.69 -7.15 15.50
CA MET A 118 0.27 -7.08 14.10
C MET A 118 0.07 -8.48 13.49
N PHE A 119 0.99 -9.41 13.75
CA PHE A 119 0.85 -10.80 13.37
C PHE A 119 -0.44 -11.41 13.93
N SER A 120 -0.69 -11.27 15.24
CA SER A 120 -1.88 -11.82 15.88
C SER A 120 -3.17 -11.20 15.36
N TYR A 121 -3.20 -9.91 15.02
CA TYR A 121 -4.39 -9.32 14.37
C TYR A 121 -4.69 -10.00 13.04
N ILE A 122 -3.67 -10.24 12.23
CA ILE A 122 -3.84 -10.91 10.95
C ILE A 122 -4.26 -12.36 11.14
N ILE A 123 -3.72 -13.06 12.13
CA ILE A 123 -4.17 -14.43 12.46
C ILE A 123 -5.65 -14.44 12.84
N HIS A 124 -6.09 -13.53 13.71
CA HIS A 124 -7.49 -13.41 14.11
C HIS A 124 -8.40 -13.08 12.92
N ASP A 125 -7.96 -12.22 12.01
CA ASP A 125 -8.71 -11.96 10.78
C ASP A 125 -8.75 -13.24 9.92
N LEU A 126 -7.59 -13.86 9.66
CA LEU A 126 -7.46 -15.12 8.90
C LEU A 126 -8.28 -16.28 9.48
N GLU A 127 -8.54 -16.32 10.78
CA GLU A 127 -9.35 -17.36 11.41
C GLU A 127 -10.83 -17.28 11.01
N ARG A 128 -11.32 -16.10 10.60
CA ARG A 128 -12.69 -15.90 10.14
C ARG A 128 -12.97 -16.61 8.81
N ASP A 129 -14.20 -17.09 8.65
CA ASP A 129 -14.62 -17.86 7.47
C ASP A 129 -14.97 -16.96 6.26
N ASP A 130 -15.09 -15.65 6.44
CA ASP A 130 -15.58 -14.71 5.42
C ASP A 130 -14.48 -14.02 4.58
N ILE A 131 -13.25 -14.52 4.61
CA ILE A 131 -12.12 -13.91 3.89
C ILE A 131 -12.06 -14.33 2.42
N SER A 132 -12.13 -13.34 1.52
CA SER A 132 -11.99 -13.54 0.07
C SER A 132 -10.54 -13.68 -0.39
N HIS A 133 -9.60 -12.91 0.16
CA HIS A 133 -8.20 -12.83 -0.31
C HIS A 133 -7.19 -13.24 0.76
N PRO A 134 -7.16 -14.51 1.20
CA PRO A 134 -6.33 -14.93 2.35
C PRO A 134 -4.83 -14.80 2.08
N ARG A 135 -4.38 -14.95 0.84
CA ARG A 135 -2.95 -14.95 0.47
C ARG A 135 -2.20 -13.70 0.93
N GLN A 136 -2.76 -12.51 0.70
CA GLN A 136 -2.10 -11.25 1.08
C GLN A 136 -1.95 -11.13 2.60
N TYR A 137 -2.96 -11.57 3.35
CA TYR A 137 -2.91 -11.62 4.81
C TYR A 137 -1.83 -12.60 5.27
N PHE A 138 -1.71 -13.77 4.63
CA PHE A 138 -0.61 -14.72 4.92
C PHE A 138 0.78 -14.12 4.73
N GLU A 139 1.03 -13.51 3.57
CA GLU A 139 2.33 -12.89 3.27
C GLU A 139 2.67 -11.77 4.28
N ASN A 140 1.67 -10.98 4.67
CA ASN A 140 1.80 -9.96 5.71
C ASN A 140 2.09 -10.57 7.10
N ALA A 141 1.42 -11.67 7.45
CA ALA A 141 1.65 -12.36 8.71
C ALA A 141 3.10 -12.89 8.78
N GLU A 142 3.58 -13.55 7.74
CA GLU A 142 4.97 -14.02 7.66
C GLU A 142 5.97 -12.87 7.76
N LEU A 143 5.68 -11.74 7.09
CA LEU A 143 6.50 -10.54 7.16
C LEU A 143 6.60 -9.99 8.59
N TYR A 144 5.46 -9.84 9.28
CA TYR A 144 5.44 -9.33 10.66
C TYR A 144 6.09 -10.31 11.64
N LEU A 145 5.88 -11.61 11.49
CA LEU A 145 6.57 -12.62 12.28
C LEU A 145 8.09 -12.51 12.11
N THR A 146 8.57 -12.40 10.86
CA THR A 146 9.99 -12.23 10.56
C THR A 146 10.55 -10.96 11.18
N LYS A 147 9.87 -9.82 11.01
CA LYS A 147 10.28 -8.54 11.62
C LYS A 147 10.33 -8.64 13.14
N SER A 148 9.35 -9.29 13.76
CA SER A 148 9.35 -9.51 15.20
C SER A 148 10.54 -10.35 15.66
N LEU A 149 10.80 -11.48 15.00
CA LEU A 149 11.90 -12.37 15.34
C LEU A 149 13.25 -11.68 15.21
N ASN A 150 13.45 -10.88 14.15
CA ASN A 150 14.67 -10.11 13.97
C ASN A 150 14.88 -9.10 15.11
N ASN A 151 13.82 -8.41 15.54
CA ASN A 151 13.87 -7.49 16.68
C ASN A 151 14.12 -8.22 18.00
N TYR A 152 13.52 -9.38 18.25
CA TYR A 152 13.83 -10.14 19.47
C TYR A 152 15.25 -10.74 19.44
N GLN A 153 15.72 -11.17 18.27
CA GLN A 153 17.06 -11.71 18.11
C GLN A 153 18.13 -10.63 18.25
N SER A 154 17.90 -9.39 17.82
CA SER A 154 18.87 -8.30 18.03
C SER A 154 19.14 -8.02 19.51
N ILE A 155 18.18 -8.31 20.40
CA ILE A 155 18.39 -8.22 21.86
C ILE A 155 19.55 -9.13 22.29
N SER A 156 19.78 -10.27 21.62
CA SER A 156 20.88 -11.17 22.00
C SER A 156 22.26 -10.53 21.83
N ILE A 157 22.39 -9.52 20.96
CA ILE A 157 23.62 -8.77 20.71
C ILE A 157 23.82 -7.70 21.79
N SER A 158 22.74 -7.17 22.36
CA SER A 158 22.77 -6.12 23.40
C SER A 158 23.01 -6.67 24.82
N VAL A 159 23.12 -7.98 24.97
CA VAL A 159 23.26 -8.64 26.26
C VAL A 159 24.74 -8.83 26.60
N PRO A 160 25.17 -8.57 27.86
CA PRO A 160 26.55 -8.76 28.23
C PRO A 160 26.98 -10.22 28.10
N GLU A 161 28.19 -10.42 27.59
CA GLU A 161 28.86 -11.72 27.57
C GLU A 161 29.31 -12.12 28.98
N GLU A 162 29.44 -13.43 29.25
CA GLU A 162 29.99 -13.87 30.52
C GLU A 162 31.51 -13.62 30.56
N ASN A 163 31.98 -12.84 31.54
CA ASN A 163 33.40 -12.64 31.78
C ASN A 163 34.13 -13.98 31.96
N PHE A 164 35.24 -14.17 31.23
CA PHE A 164 36.06 -15.39 31.28
C PHE A 164 36.42 -15.80 32.72
N ASN A 165 36.81 -14.84 33.56
CA ASN A 165 37.14 -15.06 34.96
C ASN A 165 35.94 -15.61 35.79
N ASN A 166 34.71 -15.16 35.49
CA ASN A 166 33.51 -15.65 36.16
C ASN A 166 33.13 -17.06 35.69
N ALA A 167 33.36 -17.36 34.41
CA ALA A 167 33.09 -18.68 33.84
C ALA A 167 34.04 -19.75 34.40
N LEU A 168 35.31 -19.40 34.61
CA LEU A 168 36.31 -20.27 35.24
C LEU A 168 36.00 -20.58 36.71
N LYS A 169 35.42 -19.63 37.46
CA LYS A 169 35.11 -19.78 38.90
C LYS A 169 34.25 -21.00 39.23
N TYR A 170 33.36 -21.40 38.32
CA TYR A 170 32.48 -22.56 38.50
C TYR A 170 32.70 -23.67 37.46
N ASN A 171 33.77 -23.56 36.66
CA ASN A 171 34.12 -24.49 35.58
C ASN A 171 32.94 -24.83 34.63
N LYS A 172 32.04 -23.86 34.42
CA LYS A 172 30.86 -23.97 33.55
C LYS A 172 30.97 -22.87 32.49
N PHE A 173 31.75 -23.13 31.47
CA PHE A 173 31.98 -22.16 30.40
C PHE A 173 30.80 -22.18 29.40
N GLU A 174 29.95 -21.14 29.44
CA GLU A 174 28.99 -20.81 28.38
C GLU A 174 29.14 -19.33 28.03
N SER A 175 30.03 -19.01 27.08
CA SER A 175 30.36 -17.62 26.70
C SER A 175 29.13 -16.72 26.43
N THR A 176 28.04 -17.28 25.89
CA THR A 176 26.82 -16.55 25.51
C THR A 176 25.54 -17.13 26.11
N LYS A 177 25.55 -17.52 27.39
CA LYS A 177 24.40 -18.14 28.06
C LYS A 177 23.06 -17.39 27.89
N LEU A 178 23.07 -16.07 28.09
CA LEU A 178 21.86 -15.25 27.97
C LEU A 178 21.43 -15.09 26.51
N GLY A 179 22.36 -14.82 25.59
CA GLY A 179 22.09 -14.77 24.14
C GLY A 179 21.50 -16.09 23.62
N ASN A 180 22.05 -17.21 24.06
CA ASN A 180 21.55 -18.55 23.73
C ASN A 180 20.13 -18.80 24.28
N ARG A 181 19.80 -18.27 25.46
CA ARG A 181 18.44 -18.36 26.01
C ARG A 181 17.45 -17.55 25.16
N ILE A 182 17.82 -16.35 24.74
CA ILE A 182 17.00 -15.53 23.83
C ILE A 182 16.80 -16.27 22.51
N GLY A 183 17.87 -16.78 21.89
CA GLY A 183 17.77 -17.56 20.65
C GLY A 183 16.86 -18.78 20.78
N LYS A 184 16.92 -19.50 21.92
CA LYS A 184 15.98 -20.61 22.21
C LYS A 184 14.53 -20.14 22.32
N LEU A 185 14.27 -18.96 22.88
CA LEU A 185 12.92 -18.38 22.93
C LEU A 185 12.44 -17.94 21.54
N CYS A 186 13.29 -17.29 20.73
CA CYS A 186 12.97 -16.92 19.35
C CYS A 186 12.64 -18.16 18.50
N LYS A 187 13.40 -19.25 18.64
CA LYS A 187 13.09 -20.53 17.96
C LYS A 187 11.73 -21.09 18.38
N LYS A 188 11.38 -21.01 19.67
CA LYS A 188 10.07 -21.44 20.16
C LYS A 188 8.93 -20.55 19.64
N LEU A 189 9.15 -19.24 19.63
CA LEU A 189 8.22 -18.26 19.08
C LEU A 189 7.94 -18.54 17.60
N HIS A 190 9.00 -18.66 16.79
CA HIS A 190 8.90 -18.99 15.38
C HIS A 190 8.14 -20.29 15.16
N LYS A 191 8.52 -21.37 15.87
CA LYS A 191 7.86 -22.68 15.75
C LYS A 191 6.36 -22.61 16.06
N HIS A 192 5.98 -21.92 17.13
CA HIS A 192 4.57 -21.80 17.51
C HIS A 192 3.76 -20.99 16.48
N CYS A 193 4.24 -19.82 16.08
CA CYS A 193 3.57 -18.99 15.07
C CYS A 193 3.53 -19.66 13.69
N PHE A 194 4.58 -20.39 13.33
CA PHE A 194 4.62 -21.17 12.09
C PHE A 194 3.56 -22.27 12.07
N TYR A 195 3.32 -22.97 13.19
CA TYR A 195 2.25 -23.96 13.24
C TYR A 195 0.86 -23.34 13.09
N LEU A 196 0.62 -22.15 13.64
CA LEU A 196 -0.64 -21.43 13.44
C LEU A 196 -0.86 -21.16 11.94
N LEU A 197 0.14 -20.57 11.28
CA LEU A 197 0.08 -20.32 9.84
C LEU A 197 -0.08 -21.62 9.03
N PHE A 198 0.65 -22.68 9.37
CA PHE A 198 0.57 -23.96 8.68
C PHE A 198 -0.79 -24.63 8.79
N ASN A 199 -1.44 -24.54 9.96
CA ASN A 199 -2.78 -25.09 10.14
C ASN A 199 -3.80 -24.28 9.33
N LEU A 200 -3.69 -22.95 9.34
CA LEU A 200 -4.53 -22.08 8.53
C LEU A 200 -4.32 -22.34 7.03
N SER A 201 -3.08 -22.50 6.55
CA SER A 201 -2.80 -22.72 5.14
C SER A 201 -3.39 -24.04 4.66
N LYS A 202 -3.34 -25.09 5.48
CA LYS A 202 -4.03 -26.36 5.18
C LYS A 202 -5.53 -26.18 5.02
N ARG A 203 -6.16 -25.40 5.90
CA ARG A 203 -7.59 -25.09 5.82
C ARG A 203 -7.92 -24.38 4.51
N PHE A 204 -7.18 -23.32 4.17
CA PHE A 204 -7.41 -22.56 2.94
C PHE A 204 -7.11 -23.34 1.66
N ASN A 205 -6.08 -24.18 1.66
CA ASN A 205 -5.76 -25.02 0.51
C ASN A 205 -6.84 -26.09 0.30
N LYS A 206 -7.42 -26.64 1.38
CA LYS A 206 -8.57 -27.53 1.28
C LYS A 206 -9.78 -26.81 0.66
N ASP A 207 -10.11 -25.62 1.17
CA ASP A 207 -11.20 -24.80 0.63
C ASP A 207 -11.00 -24.45 -0.85
N TRP A 208 -9.76 -24.15 -1.24
CA TRP A 208 -9.42 -23.83 -2.64
C TRP A 208 -9.55 -25.05 -3.56
N ILE A 209 -9.20 -26.24 -3.09
CA ILE A 209 -9.39 -27.49 -3.85
C ILE A 209 -10.88 -27.80 -4.02
N GLU A 210 -11.68 -27.61 -2.96
CA GLU A 210 -13.12 -27.90 -2.98
C GLU A 210 -13.91 -26.84 -3.78
N ASN A 211 -13.55 -25.56 -3.63
CA ASN A 211 -14.19 -24.42 -4.28
C ASN A 211 -13.12 -23.50 -4.89
N PRO A 212 -12.59 -23.86 -6.08
CA PRO A 212 -11.58 -23.05 -6.75
C PRO A 212 -12.16 -21.69 -7.14
N ASP A 213 -11.43 -20.64 -6.78
CA ASP A 213 -11.78 -19.25 -7.06
C ASP A 213 -10.57 -18.58 -7.72
N ILE A 214 -10.79 -17.75 -8.74
CA ILE A 214 -9.76 -17.02 -9.48
C ILE A 214 -8.95 -16.12 -8.53
N TYR A 215 -9.57 -15.67 -7.45
CA TYR A 215 -8.95 -14.81 -6.45
C TYR A 215 -8.27 -15.55 -5.29
N LYS A 216 -8.39 -16.89 -5.27
CA LYS A 216 -7.76 -17.76 -4.26
C LYS A 216 -6.69 -18.60 -4.94
N ASN A 217 -5.51 -18.63 -4.35
CA ASN A 217 -4.39 -19.45 -4.82
C ASN A 217 -3.92 -20.35 -3.69
N GLU A 218 -3.29 -21.46 -4.06
CA GLU A 218 -2.58 -22.32 -3.11
C GLU A 218 -1.58 -21.51 -2.28
N ILE A 219 -1.68 -21.67 -0.97
CA ILE A 219 -0.78 -21.08 0.01
C ILE A 219 0.34 -22.09 0.29
N THR A 220 1.51 -21.84 -0.28
CA THR A 220 2.70 -22.68 -0.11
C THR A 220 3.57 -22.13 1.02
N ILE A 221 3.45 -22.70 2.21
CA ILE A 221 4.34 -22.36 3.33
C ILE A 221 5.58 -23.23 3.25
N ASN A 222 6.67 -22.65 2.75
CA ASN A 222 7.91 -23.38 2.56
C ASN A 222 8.89 -23.14 3.71
N HIS A 223 9.06 -24.14 4.59
CA HIS A 223 9.97 -24.10 5.73
C HIS A 223 11.46 -24.04 5.34
N GLN A 224 11.81 -24.29 4.07
CA GLN A 224 13.18 -24.42 3.56
C GLN A 224 13.63 -23.25 2.70
N ASN A 225 12.73 -22.35 2.29
CA ASN A 225 13.10 -21.25 1.42
C ASN A 225 13.86 -20.18 2.21
N VAL A 226 15.19 -20.23 2.13
CA VAL A 226 16.03 -19.05 2.34
C VAL A 226 15.52 -18.01 1.34
N LYS A 227 14.95 -16.91 1.83
CA LYS A 227 14.53 -15.80 0.95
C LYS A 227 15.76 -15.42 0.10
N PRO A 228 15.63 -15.34 -1.23
CA PRO A 228 16.74 -14.92 -2.06
C PRO A 228 17.23 -13.57 -1.54
N ILE A 229 18.54 -13.47 -1.30
CA ILE A 229 19.17 -12.22 -0.90
C ILE A 229 18.86 -11.22 -2.01
N HIS A 230 18.14 -10.15 -1.68
CA HIS A 230 17.65 -9.12 -2.61
C HIS A 230 18.78 -8.35 -3.35
N SER A 231 20.04 -8.72 -3.15
CA SER A 231 21.25 -8.06 -3.65
C SER A 231 22.10 -8.89 -4.62
N LEU A 232 21.64 -10.04 -5.11
CA LEU A 232 22.31 -10.72 -6.22
C LEU A 232 21.58 -10.40 -7.53
N ASN A 233 21.85 -9.20 -8.06
CA ASN A 233 21.76 -8.96 -9.50
C ASN A 233 22.76 -9.90 -10.18
N PHE A 234 22.35 -11.13 -10.48
CA PHE A 234 23.04 -11.95 -11.46
C PHE A 234 22.72 -11.37 -12.82
N ASN A 235 23.58 -10.44 -13.27
CA ASN A 235 23.55 -9.93 -14.62
C ASN A 235 23.97 -11.07 -15.55
N TRP A 236 23.04 -11.67 -16.26
CA TRP A 236 23.31 -12.70 -17.28
C TRP A 236 23.80 -12.10 -18.60
N ASP A 237 24.41 -10.92 -18.58
CA ASP A 237 24.85 -10.20 -19.79
C ASP A 237 26.22 -10.64 -20.32
N TYR A 238 26.77 -11.78 -19.90
CA TYR A 238 28.04 -12.29 -20.41
C TYR A 238 28.10 -13.80 -20.62
N TYR A 239 27.05 -14.39 -21.21
CA TYR A 239 27.15 -15.64 -21.98
C TYR A 239 26.19 -15.64 -23.17
#